data_AF-A0A965H2R0-F1
#
_entry.id   AF-A0A965H2R0-F1
#
_cell.length_a   1.000
_cell.length_b   1.000
_cell.length_c   1.000
_cell.angle_alpha   90.00
_cell.angle_beta   90.00
_cell.angle_gamma   90.00
#
_symmetry.space_group_name_H-M   'P 1'
#
loop_
_entity.id
_entity.type
_entity.pdbx_description
1 polymer ?
#
loop_
_entity_poly.entity_id
_entity_poly.type
_entity_poly.pdbx_seq_one_letter_code
_entity_poly.pdbx_strand_id
1 'polypeptide(L)'
;MTIKPIRNDDDLKRAFLRLEKIFQADEGTAHADERDVLVTLIEAYENKHYDFGPADPVEAIKFRMEQEGLTPRDLEPYIGQSGRVSEVLNRKRSLSLRMVKRLHDGLNIPYESLLAGVR
;
A
#
# COMPACT_ATOMS: atom_id res chain seq x y z
N MET A 1 -23.44 -20.58 -12.14
CA MET A 1 -22.88 -19.73 -11.07
C MET A 1 -23.83 -18.57 -10.82
N THR A 2 -24.18 -18.28 -9.56
CA THR A 2 -25.01 -17.13 -9.22
C THR A 2 -24.11 -15.99 -8.74
N ILE A 3 -23.81 -15.04 -9.61
CA ILE A 3 -22.97 -13.87 -9.30
C ILE A 3 -23.75 -12.92 -8.39
N LYS A 4 -23.13 -12.48 -7.30
CA LYS A 4 -23.69 -11.49 -6.38
C LYS A 4 -22.71 -10.34 -6.16
N PRO A 5 -23.18 -9.07 -6.14
CA PRO A 5 -22.33 -7.94 -5.81
C PRO A 5 -21.90 -7.98 -4.34
N ILE A 6 -20.71 -7.45 -4.04
CA ILE A 6 -20.25 -7.20 -2.67
C ILE A 6 -20.79 -5.84 -2.23
N ARG A 7 -21.64 -5.81 -1.21
CA ARG A 7 -22.29 -4.58 -0.73
C ARG A 7 -21.83 -4.11 0.65
N ASN A 8 -21.20 -5.01 1.41
CA ASN A 8 -20.73 -4.77 2.77
C ASN A 8 -19.57 -5.71 3.11
N ASP A 9 -18.99 -5.54 4.29
CA ASP A 9 -17.82 -6.28 4.75
C ASP A 9 -18.11 -7.78 4.98
N ASP A 10 -19.36 -8.15 5.29
CA ASP A 10 -19.78 -9.56 5.40
C ASP A 10 -19.80 -10.25 4.03
N ASP A 11 -20.26 -9.56 2.98
CA ASP A 11 -20.16 -10.02 1.61
C ASP A 11 -18.69 -10.17 1.19
N LEU A 12 -17.85 -9.19 1.55
CA LEU A 12 -16.42 -9.19 1.24
C LEU A 12 -15.72 -10.39 1.89
N LYS A 13 -15.97 -10.62 3.18
CA LYS A 13 -15.43 -11.76 3.92
C LYS A 13 -15.86 -13.10 3.29
N ARG A 14 -17.12 -13.22 2.86
CA ARG A 14 -17.60 -14.41 2.15
C ARG A 14 -16.92 -14.58 0.79
N ALA A 15 -16.68 -13.50 0.06
CA ALA A 15 -15.97 -13.51 -1.21
C ALA A 15 -14.52 -14.01 -1.02
N PHE A 16 -13.80 -13.51 -0.01
CA PHE A 16 -12.46 -14.00 0.32
C PHE A 16 -12.43 -15.49 0.69
N LEU A 17 -13.33 -15.93 1.58
CA LEU A 17 -13.44 -17.36 1.97
C LEU A 17 -13.78 -18.27 0.78
N ARG A 18 -14.46 -17.75 -0.25
CA ARG A 18 -14.72 -18.49 -1.47
C ARG A 18 -13.49 -18.49 -2.37
N LEU A 19 -12.87 -17.34 -2.56
CA LEU A 19 -11.66 -17.17 -3.37
C LEU A 19 -10.55 -18.11 -2.90
N GLU A 20 -10.29 -18.19 -1.59
CA GLU A 20 -9.30 -19.11 -1.00
C GLU A 20 -9.49 -20.57 -1.44
N LYS A 21 -10.74 -21.02 -1.58
CA LYS A 21 -11.07 -22.41 -1.96
C LYS A 21 -10.83 -22.72 -3.44
N ILE A 22 -10.80 -21.69 -4.29
CA ILE A 22 -10.71 -21.83 -5.75
C ILE A 22 -9.50 -21.09 -6.34
N PHE A 23 -8.64 -20.54 -5.49
CA PHE A 23 -7.51 -19.71 -5.90
C PHE A 23 -6.55 -20.45 -6.85
N GLN A 24 -6.35 -21.75 -6.61
CA GLN A 24 -5.49 -22.63 -7.40
C GLN A 24 -6.26 -23.40 -8.50
N ALA A 25 -7.47 -22.97 -8.86
CA ALA A 25 -8.20 -23.61 -9.95
C ALA A 25 -7.42 -23.54 -11.27
N ASP A 26 -7.37 -24.65 -11.99
CA ASP A 26 -6.71 -24.71 -13.30
C ASP A 26 -7.42 -23.81 -14.31
N GLU A 27 -6.64 -23.21 -15.20
CA GLU A 27 -7.14 -22.33 -16.24
C GLU A 27 -8.12 -23.04 -17.19
N GLY A 28 -9.13 -22.31 -17.66
CA GLY A 28 -10.19 -22.85 -18.51
C GLY A 28 -11.25 -23.68 -17.76
N THR A 29 -11.16 -23.76 -16.42
CA THR A 29 -12.21 -24.35 -15.59
C THR A 29 -13.24 -23.30 -15.15
N ALA A 30 -14.46 -23.74 -14.85
CA ALA A 30 -15.49 -22.87 -14.28
C ALA A 30 -15.09 -22.25 -12.92
N HIS A 31 -14.14 -22.86 -12.20
CA HIS A 31 -13.60 -22.30 -10.96
C HIS A 31 -12.56 -21.21 -11.22
N ALA A 32 -11.80 -21.26 -12.32
CA ALA A 32 -10.95 -20.16 -12.75
C ALA A 32 -11.81 -18.94 -13.16
N ASP A 33 -12.89 -19.16 -13.93
CA ASP A 33 -13.85 -18.10 -14.27
C ASP A 33 -14.46 -17.47 -12.99
N GLU A 34 -14.82 -18.30 -12.01
CA GLU A 34 -15.35 -17.83 -10.73
C GLU A 34 -14.31 -17.04 -9.92
N ARG A 35 -13.05 -17.51 -9.88
CA ARG A 35 -11.93 -16.84 -9.23
C ARG A 35 -11.75 -15.43 -9.79
N ASP A 36 -11.69 -15.30 -11.11
CA ASP A 36 -11.43 -14.02 -11.78
C ASP A 36 -12.56 -13.01 -11.55
N VAL A 37 -13.82 -13.47 -11.58
CA VAL A 37 -14.98 -12.65 -11.23
C VAL A 37 -14.93 -12.20 -9.76
N LEU A 38 -14.57 -13.10 -8.83
CA LEU A 38 -14.47 -12.75 -7.41
C LEU A 38 -13.36 -11.74 -7.14
N VAL A 39 -12.19 -11.90 -7.75
CA VAL A 39 -11.09 -10.92 -7.66
C VAL A 39 -11.57 -9.54 -8.11
N THR A 40 -12.19 -9.47 -9.29
CA THR A 40 -12.72 -8.21 -9.84
C THR A 40 -13.72 -7.53 -8.90
N LEU A 41 -14.64 -8.31 -8.30
CA LEU A 41 -15.64 -7.77 -7.38
C LEU A 41 -15.05 -7.31 -6.05
N ILE A 42 -14.07 -8.04 -5.52
CA ILE A 42 -13.33 -7.68 -4.31
C ILE A 42 -12.62 -6.36 -4.55
N GLU A 43 -11.80 -6.25 -5.60
CA GLU A 43 -11.07 -5.03 -5.95
C GLU A 43 -12.01 -3.83 -6.13
N ALA A 44 -13.12 -4.00 -6.83
CA ALA A 44 -14.10 -2.93 -7.03
C ALA A 44 -14.75 -2.46 -5.72
N TYR A 45 -15.03 -3.38 -4.80
CA TYR A 45 -15.56 -3.03 -3.48
C TYR A 45 -14.51 -2.34 -2.62
N GLU A 46 -13.30 -2.90 -2.55
CA GLU A 46 -12.20 -2.35 -1.78
C GLU A 46 -11.84 -0.94 -2.27
N ASN A 47 -11.61 -0.72 -3.57
CA ASN A 47 -11.34 0.61 -4.12
C ASN A 47 -12.42 1.66 -3.82
N LYS A 48 -13.67 1.23 -3.59
CA LYS A 48 -14.79 2.11 -3.26
C LYS A 48 -14.91 2.41 -1.77
N HIS A 49 -14.56 1.47 -0.90
CA HIS A 49 -14.86 1.54 0.54
C HIS A 49 -13.60 1.63 1.42
N TYR A 50 -12.50 1.04 0.98
CA TYR A 50 -11.19 1.19 1.57
C TYR A 50 -10.35 2.05 0.62
N ASP A 51 -10.14 3.29 1.04
CA ASP A 51 -9.10 4.10 0.45
C ASP A 51 -7.78 3.42 0.81
N PHE A 52 -7.22 2.63 -0.11
CA PHE A 52 -5.78 2.39 -0.13
C PHE A 52 -5.14 3.73 -0.49
N GLY A 53 -5.25 4.69 0.44
CA GLY A 53 -4.85 6.07 0.24
C GLY A 53 -3.40 6.12 -0.24
N PRO A 54 -2.98 7.25 -0.81
CA PRO A 54 -1.62 7.38 -1.31
C PRO A 54 -0.68 6.97 -0.16
N ALA A 55 0.23 6.03 -0.45
CA ALA A 55 0.98 5.29 0.55
C ALA A 55 1.45 6.26 1.64
N ASP A 56 1.19 5.93 2.92
CA ASP A 56 1.71 6.74 4.01
C ASP A 56 3.21 6.92 3.78
N PRO A 57 3.70 8.15 3.59
CA PRO A 57 5.07 8.37 3.17
C PRO A 57 6.06 7.86 4.22
N VAL A 58 5.63 7.78 5.48
CA VAL A 58 6.43 7.17 6.54
C VAL A 58 6.57 5.66 6.32
N GLU A 59 5.51 4.98 5.89
CA GLU A 59 5.57 3.55 5.60
C GLU A 59 6.35 3.28 4.31
N ALA A 60 6.25 4.14 3.29
CA ALA A 60 7.11 4.06 2.11
C ALA A 60 8.60 4.20 2.45
N ILE A 61 8.95 5.14 3.36
CA ILE A 61 10.31 5.30 3.85
C ILE A 61 10.77 4.06 4.63
N LYS A 62 9.96 3.55 5.57
CA LYS A 62 10.33 2.37 6.38
C LYS A 62 10.48 1.12 5.53
N PHE A 63 9.58 0.90 4.57
CA PHE A 63 9.67 -0.20 3.63
C PHE A 63 10.99 -0.14 2.86
N ARG A 64 11.36 1.05 2.37
CA ARG A 64 12.66 1.26 1.73
C ARG A 64 13.83 0.99 2.68
N MET A 65 13.74 1.43 3.93
CA MET A 65 14.78 1.14 4.93
C MET A 65 14.96 -0.36 5.15
N GLU A 66 13.87 -1.12 5.22
CA GLU A 66 13.92 -2.58 5.38
C GLU A 66 14.58 -3.25 4.17
N GLN A 67 14.20 -2.85 2.95
CA GLN A 67 14.77 -3.39 1.72
C GLN A 67 16.28 -3.16 1.59
N GLU A 68 16.77 -2.00 2.02
CA GLU A 68 18.17 -1.60 1.89
C GLU A 68 18.98 -1.78 3.19
N GLY A 69 18.37 -2.30 4.26
CA GLY A 69 19.01 -2.47 5.57
C GLY A 69 19.42 -1.16 6.25
N LEU A 70 18.71 -0.07 5.99
CA LEU A 70 19.02 1.27 6.48
C LEU A 70 18.56 1.47 7.93
N THR A 71 19.36 2.20 8.70
CA THR A 71 19.00 2.68 10.02
C THR A 71 18.39 4.09 9.93
N PRO A 72 17.67 4.57 10.96
CA PRO A 72 17.18 5.96 10.98
C PRO A 72 18.30 6.99 10.79
N ARG A 73 19.52 6.69 11.23
CA ARG A 73 20.66 7.60 11.05
C ARG A 73 21.05 7.76 9.58
N ASP A 74 20.84 6.75 8.76
CA ASP A 74 21.14 6.79 7.33
C ASP A 74 20.16 7.68 6.55
N LEU A 75 19.06 8.10 7.18
CA LEU A 75 18.10 9.05 6.59
C LEU A 75 18.50 10.52 6.79
N GLU A 76 19.55 10.80 7.56
CA GLU A 76 19.97 12.17 7.85
C GLU A 76 20.29 13.02 6.61
N PRO A 77 20.92 12.48 5.55
CA PRO A 77 21.15 13.22 4.31
C PRO A 77 19.86 13.69 3.61
N TYR A 78 18.78 12.89 3.73
CA TYR A 78 17.53 13.13 3.01
C TYR A 78 16.52 13.97 3.82
N ILE A 79 16.47 13.76 5.13
CA ILE A 79 15.48 14.40 6.02
C ILE A 79 16.13 15.50 6.87
N GLY A 80 17.36 15.30 7.35
CA GLY A 80 18.11 16.18 8.25
C GLY A 80 18.49 15.48 9.55
N GLN A 81 18.92 16.22 10.57
CA GLN A 81 19.42 15.64 11.84
C GLN A 81 18.49 14.58 12.47
N SER A 82 19.05 13.63 13.21
CA SER A 82 18.36 12.52 13.90
C SER A 82 17.03 12.88 14.58
N GLY A 83 16.96 14.03 15.26
CA GLY A 83 15.70 14.48 15.89
C GLY A 83 14.57 14.67 14.87
N ARG A 84 14.88 15.25 13.71
CA ARG A 84 13.92 15.46 12.62
C ARG A 84 13.55 14.16 11.91
N VAL A 85 14.51 13.26 11.73
CA VAL A 85 14.21 11.90 11.23
C VAL A 85 13.22 11.22 12.15
N SER A 86 13.47 11.24 13.46
CA SER A 86 12.58 10.64 14.45
C SER A 86 11.18 11.28 14.41
N GLU A 87 11.09 12.61 14.33
CA GLU A 87 9.80 13.30 14.20
C GLU A 87 9.03 12.86 12.95
N VAL A 88 9.69 12.71 11.80
CA VAL A 88 9.06 12.24 10.56
C VAL A 88 8.64 10.77 10.67
N LEU A 89 9.53 9.87 11.09
CA LEU A 89 9.22 8.43 11.22
C LEU A 89 8.12 8.14 12.25
N ASN A 90 7.91 9.05 13.22
CA ASN A 90 6.84 8.99 14.19
C ASN A 90 5.62 9.85 13.83
N ARG A 91 5.53 10.36 12.58
CA ARG A 91 4.41 11.17 12.07
C ARG A 91 4.14 12.47 12.83
N LYS A 92 5.11 12.94 13.63
CA LYS A 92 5.04 14.22 14.35
C LYS A 92 5.34 15.41 13.43
N ARG A 93 5.97 15.15 12.28
CA ARG A 93 6.31 16.14 11.26
C ARG A 93 6.03 15.61 9.87
N SER A 94 5.40 16.44 9.03
CA SER A 94 5.19 16.19 7.60
C SER A 94 6.50 16.32 6.80
N LEU A 95 6.55 15.65 5.64
CA LEU A 95 7.66 15.86 4.71
C LEU A 95 7.53 17.22 4.03
N SER A 96 8.65 17.91 3.86
CA SER A 96 8.72 19.05 2.94
C SER A 96 9.03 18.58 1.53
N LEU A 97 8.67 19.35 0.50
CA LEU A 97 9.03 19.05 -0.89
C LEU A 97 10.54 18.83 -1.12
N ARG A 98 11.39 19.54 -0.36
CA ARG A 98 12.85 19.34 -0.40
C ARG A 98 13.28 17.99 0.18
N MET A 99 12.55 17.46 1.17
CA MET A 99 12.80 16.11 1.70
C MET A 99 12.30 15.06 0.71
N VAL A 100 11.10 15.25 0.16
CA VAL A 100 10.53 14.36 -0.87
C VAL A 100 11.48 14.21 -2.05
N LYS A 101 11.99 15.33 -2.59
CA LYS A 101 12.97 15.30 -3.67
C LYS A 101 14.23 14.52 -3.28
N ARG A 102 14.81 14.79 -2.11
CA ARG A 102 16.03 14.09 -1.66
C ARG A 102 15.81 12.59 -1.41
N LEU A 103 14.66 12.20 -0.86
CA LEU A 103 14.29 10.81 -0.67
C LEU A 103 14.09 10.09 -2.00
N HIS A 104 13.47 10.74 -2.97
CA HIS A 104 13.35 10.21 -4.33
C HIS A 104 14.72 10.07 -5.00
N ASP A 105 15.51 11.15 -5.06
CA ASP A 105 16.79 11.18 -5.77
C ASP A 105 17.83 10.24 -5.13
N GLY A 106 17.81 10.11 -3.80
CA GLY A 106 18.81 9.36 -3.04
C GLY A 106 18.44 7.91 -2.75
N LEU A 107 17.14 7.64 -2.53
CA LEU A 107 16.64 6.32 -2.18
C LEU A 107 15.64 5.79 -3.20
N ASN A 108 15.49 6.37 -4.39
CA ASN A 108 14.58 5.90 -5.45
C ASN A 108 13.15 5.59 -4.97
N ILE A 109 12.65 6.29 -3.96
CA ILE A 109 11.27 6.11 -3.47
C ILE A 109 10.34 6.87 -4.44
N PRO A 110 9.31 6.24 -5.03
CA PRO A 110 8.41 6.90 -5.97
C PRO A 110 7.77 8.16 -5.39
N TYR A 111 7.64 9.22 -6.21
CA TYR A 111 7.02 10.48 -5.76
C TYR A 111 5.59 10.26 -5.27
N GLU A 112 4.81 9.43 -5.94
CA GLU A 112 3.44 9.08 -5.54
C GLU A 112 3.34 8.51 -4.12
N SER A 113 4.36 7.77 -3.68
CA SER A 113 4.44 7.21 -2.34
C SER A 113 4.88 8.23 -1.27
N LEU A 114 5.35 9.41 -1.68
CA LEU A 114 5.86 10.46 -0.78
C LEU A 114 4.96 11.70 -0.70
N LEU A 115 4.18 11.97 -1.75
CA LEU A 115 3.42 13.20 -1.92
C LEU A 115 2.19 13.29 -0.98
N ALA A 116 1.68 12.15 -0.49
CA ALA A 116 0.55 12.08 0.44
C ALA A 116 0.73 12.86 1.74
N GLY A 117 1.97 13.00 2.23
CA GLY A 117 2.27 13.69 3.50
C GLY A 117 2.99 15.01 3.36
N VAL A 118 2.87 15.66 2.19
CA VAL A 118 3.41 17.01 1.99
C VAL A 118 2.45 18.04 2.58
N ARG A 119 2.97 18.89 3.47
CA ARG A 119 2.34 20.14 3.93
C ARG A 119 3.35 21.28 3.87
#